data_AF-A0A847Y2E8-F1
#
_entry.id   AF-A0A847Y2E8-F1
#
_cell.length_a   1.000
_cell.length_b   1.000
_cell.length_c   1.000
_cell.angle_alpha   90.00
_cell.angle_beta   90.00
_cell.angle_gamma   90.00
#
_symmetry.space_group_name_H-M   'P 1'
#
loop_
_entity.id
_entity.type
_entity.pdbx_description
1 polymer ?
#
loop_
_entity_poly.entity_id
_entity_poly.type
_entity_poly.pdbx_seq_one_letter_code
_entity_poly.pdbx_strand_id
1 'polypeptide(L)'
;MICANILIISGLILGFLGSLIIAKELILTKREAANLGVPHLAANTEEENENLPLAQFFIKQSNSAIIGIILICSGFFFQLIGALIIYI
;
A
#
# COMPACT_ATOMS: atom_id res chain seq x y z
N MET A 1 -21.23 -11.57 20.96
CA MET A 1 -21.73 -10.80 19.80
C MET A 1 -21.10 -9.40 19.66
N ILE A 2 -21.20 -8.48 20.63
CA ILE A 2 -20.68 -7.11 20.49
C ILE A 2 -19.17 -7.08 20.17
N CYS A 3 -18.35 -7.85 20.91
CA CYS A 3 -16.91 -7.90 20.69
C CYS A 3 -16.53 -8.41 19.28
N ALA A 4 -17.28 -9.37 18.74
CA ALA A 4 -17.04 -9.90 17.41
C ALA A 4 -17.38 -8.88 16.30
N ASN A 5 -18.48 -8.15 16.47
CA ASN A 5 -18.86 -7.08 15.55
C ASN A 5 -17.80 -5.96 15.52
N ILE A 6 -17.24 -5.59 16.68
CA ILE A 6 -16.16 -4.61 16.76
C ILE A 6 -14.93 -5.09 15.97
N LEU A 7 -14.57 -6.38 16.07
CA LEU A 7 -13.45 -6.97 15.34
C LEU A 7 -13.66 -6.96 13.83
N ILE A 8 -14.88 -7.25 13.36
CA ILE A 8 -15.22 -7.22 11.95
C ILE A 8 -15.17 -5.78 11.41
N ILE A 9 -15.74 -4.82 12.14
CA ILE A 9 -15.76 -3.40 11.76
C ILE A 9 -14.34 -2.84 11.72
N SER A 10 -13.52 -3.12 12.73
CA SER A 10 -12.12 -2.68 12.73
C SER A 10 -11.32 -3.30 11.59
N GLY A 11 -11.55 -4.58 11.31
CA GLY A 11 -10.93 -5.25 10.16
C GLY A 11 -11.34 -4.65 8.81
N LEU A 12 -12.60 -4.24 8.67
CA LEU A 12 -13.09 -3.53 7.48
C LEU A 12 -12.42 -2.16 7.31
N ILE A 13 -12.29 -1.39 8.40
CA ILE A 13 -11.60 -0.10 8.38
C ILE A 13 -10.13 -0.26 7.99
N LEU A 14 -9.43 -1.24 8.57
CA LEU A 14 -8.04 -1.54 8.23
C LEU A 14 -7.87 -1.92 6.75
N GLY A 15 -8.75 -2.79 6.24
CA GLY A 15 -8.75 -3.16 4.82
C GLY A 15 -9.00 -1.96 3.91
N PHE A 16 -9.96 -1.10 4.26
CA PHE A 16 -10.23 0.12 3.52
C PHE A 16 -9.03 1.07 3.51
N LEU A 17 -8.41 1.33 4.67
CA LEU A 17 -7.20 2.17 4.76
C LEU A 17 -6.03 1.60 3.96
N GLY A 18 -5.79 0.29 4.05
CA GLY A 18 -4.75 -0.35 3.25
C GLY A 18 -4.99 -0.23 1.74
N SER A 19 -6.24 -0.38 1.31
CA SER A 19 -6.63 -0.19 -0.10
C SER A 19 -6.42 1.25 -0.58
N LEU A 20 -6.71 2.25 0.26
CA LEU A 20 -6.50 3.67 -0.07
C LEU A 20 -5.01 4.00 -0.24
N ILE A 21 -4.16 3.44 0.62
CA ILE A 21 -2.71 3.65 0.52
C ILE A 21 -2.17 3.09 -0.80
N ILE A 22 -2.60 1.88 -1.18
CA ILE A 22 -2.21 1.27 -2.45
C ILE A 22 -2.75 2.08 -3.63
N ALA A 23 -4.03 2.44 -3.61
CA ALA A 23 -4.68 3.17 -4.69
C ALA A 23 -4.05 4.55 -4.92
N LYS A 24 -3.72 5.27 -3.84
CA LYS A 24 -3.10 6.60 -3.92
C LYS A 24 -1.75 6.58 -4.64
N GLU A 25 -0.95 5.55 -4.42
CA GLU A 25 0.40 5.44 -4.98
C GLU A 25 0.43 4.71 -6.34
N LEU A 26 -0.69 4.11 -6.75
CA LEU A 26 -0.90 3.61 -8.11
C LEU A 26 -1.26 4.73 -9.08
N ILE A 27 -1.94 5.79 -8.61
CA ILE A 27 -2.40 6.89 -9.45
C ILE A 27 -1.23 7.85 -9.70
N LEU A 28 -0.70 7.80 -10.91
CA LEU A 28 0.32 8.72 -11.38
C LEU A 28 -0.27 10.12 -11.61
N THR A 29 0.19 11.13 -10.87
CA THR A 29 -0.24 12.51 -11.14
C THR A 29 0.46 13.06 -12.39
N LYS A 30 -0.17 14.02 -13.08
CA LYS A 30 0.44 14.67 -14.27
C LYS A 30 1.83 15.24 -14.00
N ARG A 31 2.07 15.74 -12.78
CA ARG A 31 3.36 16.29 -12.36
C ARG A 31 4.42 15.20 -12.20
N GLU A 32 4.06 14.07 -11.60
CA GLU A 32 4.96 12.91 -11.48
C GLU A 32 5.25 12.30 -12.84
N ALA A 33 4.24 12.15 -13.70
CA ALA A 33 4.40 11.67 -15.07
C ALA A 33 5.38 12.54 -15.88
N ALA A 34 5.29 13.87 -15.74
CA ALA A 34 6.20 14.79 -16.39
C ALA A 34 7.64 14.62 -15.89
N ASN A 35 7.86 14.48 -14.58
CA ASN A 35 9.19 14.24 -14.01
C ASN A 35 9.79 12.90 -14.44
N LEU A 36 8.96 11.86 -14.55
CA LEU A 36 9.37 10.52 -14.97
C LEU A 36 9.68 10.42 -16.47
N GLY A 37 8.98 11.22 -17.29
CA GLY A 37 9.14 11.23 -18.74
C GLY A 37 10.33 12.02 -19.26
N VAL A 38 11.07 12.74 -18.40
CA VAL A 38 12.30 13.42 -18.81
C VAL A 38 13.38 12.36 -19.06
N PRO A 39 14.04 12.33 -20.23
CA PRO A 39 15.16 11.44 -20.47
C PRO A 39 16.31 11.81 -19.52
N HIS A 40 16.72 10.84 -18.69
CA HIS A 40 17.87 10.97 -17.80
C HIS A 40 19.06 10.19 -18.38
N LEU A 41 20.27 10.70 -18.18
CA LEU A 41 21.49 9.97 -18.50
C LEU A 41 21.55 8.70 -17.66
N ALA A 42 21.89 7.59 -18.31
CA ALA A 42 22.15 6.35 -17.60
C ALA A 42 23.29 6.57 -16.60
N ALA A 43 23.03 6.23 -15.35
CA ALA A 43 24.01 6.25 -14.27
C ALA A 43 25.14 5.25 -14.53
N ASN A 44 26.36 5.57 -14.07
CA ASN A 44 27.51 4.67 -14.21
C ASN A 44 27.58 3.63 -13.09
N THR A 45 26.82 3.82 -12.00
CA THR A 45 26.78 2.93 -10.84
C THR A 45 25.33 2.57 -10.48
N GLU A 46 25.13 1.43 -9.82
CA GLU A 46 23.80 1.02 -9.35
C GLU A 46 23.19 2.03 -8.36
N GLU A 47 24.00 2.56 -7.44
CA GLU A 47 23.56 3.59 -6.49
C GLU A 47 23.09 4.89 -7.18
N GLU A 48 23.76 5.33 -8.24
CA GLU A 48 23.28 6.49 -9.02
C GLU A 48 21.97 6.16 -9.74
N ASN A 49 21.79 4.92 -10.19
CA ASN A 49 20.60 4.47 -10.90
C ASN A 49 19.37 4.40 -9.96
N GLU A 50 19.59 4.03 -8.69
CA GLU A 50 18.56 4.06 -7.64
C GLU A 50 18.08 5.48 -7.31
N ASN A 51 18.92 6.49 -7.52
CA ASN A 51 18.58 7.89 -7.31
C ASN A 51 17.78 8.52 -8.48
N LEU A 52 17.62 7.81 -9.60
CA LEU A 52 16.81 8.30 -10.70
C LEU A 52 15.34 8.47 -10.26
N PRO A 53 14.64 9.51 -10.77
CA PRO A 53 13.24 9.76 -10.41
C PRO A 53 12.33 8.54 -10.60
N LEU A 54 12.61 7.72 -11.62
CA LEU A 54 11.87 6.49 -11.90
C LEU A 54 12.11 5.40 -10.86
N ALA A 55 13.35 5.16 -10.47
CA ALA A 55 13.68 4.19 -9.43
C ALA A 55 13.09 4.62 -8.08
N GLN A 56 13.27 5.89 -7.71
CA GLN A 56 12.68 6.46 -6.49
C GLN A 56 11.15 6.35 -6.46
N PHE A 57 10.48 6.56 -7.60
CA PHE A 57 9.04 6.38 -7.72
C PHE A 57 8.62 4.93 -7.42
N PHE A 58 9.29 3.95 -8.03
CA PHE A 58 8.99 2.53 -7.77
C PHE A 58 9.32 2.10 -6.33
N ILE A 59 10.41 2.61 -5.74
CA ILE A 59 10.76 2.35 -4.34
C ILE A 59 9.67 2.89 -3.42
N LYS A 60 9.23 4.14 -3.64
CA LYS A 60 8.14 4.75 -2.86
C LYS A 60 6.83 3.98 -3.01
N GLN A 61 6.49 3.57 -4.23
CA GLN A 61 5.31 2.76 -4.52
C GLN A 61 5.38 1.40 -3.82
N SER A 62 6.52 0.72 -3.89
CA SER A 62 6.76 -0.57 -3.22
C SER A 62 6.61 -0.45 -1.70
N ASN A 63 7.26 0.53 -1.08
CA ASN A 63 7.17 0.75 0.36
C ASN A 63 5.73 1.01 0.81
N SER A 64 4.99 1.82 0.06
CA SER A 64 3.59 2.10 0.34
C SER A 64 2.70 0.88 0.11
N ALA A 65 2.97 0.07 -0.92
CA ALA A 65 2.27 -1.17 -1.18
C ALA A 65 2.48 -2.19 -0.07
N ILE A 66 3.70 -2.31 0.47
CA ILE A 66 4.01 -3.16 1.63
C ILE A 66 3.16 -2.73 2.83
N ILE A 67 3.11 -1.44 3.15
CA ILE A 67 2.28 -0.91 4.25
C ILE A 67 0.79 -1.22 4.02
N GLY A 68 0.31 -1.00 2.80
CA GLY A 68 -1.08 -1.29 2.44
C GLY A 68 -1.44 -2.77 2.56
N ILE A 69 -0.56 -3.67 2.12
CA ILE A 69 -0.72 -5.12 2.25
C ILE A 69 -0.77 -5.52 3.72
N ILE A 70 0.13 -5.00 4.56
CA ILE A 70 0.14 -5.30 6.00
C ILE A 70 -1.20 -4.92 6.64
N LEU A 71 -1.74 -3.74 6.30
CA LEU A 71 -3.04 -3.29 6.80
C LEU A 71 -4.20 -4.18 6.32
N ILE A 72 -4.20 -4.56 5.04
CA ILE A 72 -5.23 -5.45 4.47
C ILE A 72 -5.17 -6.82 5.14
N CYS A 73 -3.98 -7.42 5.25
CA CYS A 73 -3.80 -8.72 5.90
C CYS A 73 -4.25 -8.66 7.36
N SER A 74 -3.82 -7.64 8.12
CA SER A 74 -4.24 -7.45 9.50
C SER A 74 -5.76 -7.29 9.62
N GLY A 75 -6.38 -6.50 8.75
CA GLY A 75 -7.82 -6.31 8.72
C GLY A 75 -8.58 -7.61 8.39
N PHE A 76 -8.06 -8.39 7.44
CA PHE A 76 -8.62 -9.70 7.08
C PHE A 76 -8.56 -10.68 8.26
N PHE A 77 -7.45 -10.73 8.99
CA PHE A 77 -7.35 -11.56 10.20
C PHE A 77 -8.36 -11.16 11.28
N PHE A 78 -8.57 -9.86 11.48
CA PHE A 78 -9.58 -9.37 12.43
C PHE A 78 -11.00 -9.77 12.04
N GLN A 79 -11.33 -9.70 10.75
CA GLN A 79 -12.62 -10.19 10.24
C GLN A 79 -12.78 -11.69 10.43
N LEU A 80 -11.73 -12.48 10.17
CA LEU A 80 -11.75 -13.92 10.27
C LEU A 80 -11.95 -14.38 11.73
N ILE A 81 -11.20 -13.79 12.67
CA ILE A 81 -11.36 -14.07 14.11
C ILE A 81 -12.75 -13.64 14.59
N GLY A 82 -13.22 -12.46 14.15
CA GLY A 82 -14.55 -11.96 14.52
C GLY A 82 -15.65 -12.88 14.02
N ALA A 83 -15.55 -13.35 12.77
CA ALA A 83 -16.48 -14.33 12.22
C ALA A 83 -16.43 -15.65 12.99
N LEU A 84 -15.23 -16.17 13.29
CA LEU A 84 -15.08 -17.41 14.05
C LEU A 84 -15.78 -17.34 15.43
N ILE A 85 -15.67 -16.21 16.14
CA ILE A 85 -16.32 -15.98 17.43
C ILE A 85 -17.86 -15.91 17.31
N ILE A 86 -18.40 -15.57 16.14
CA ILE A 86 -19.86 -15.55 15.93
C ILE A 86 -20.41 -16.96 15.68
N TYR A 87 -19.62 -17.81 15.01
CA TYR A 87 -20.05 -19.16 14.63
C TYR A 87 -19.82 -20.22 15.71
N ILE A 88 -18.96 -19.95 16.71
CA ILE A 88 -18.74 -20.78 17.91
C ILE A 88 -19.68 -20.32 19.03
#